data_AF-A0AAW1U6J5-F1
#
_entry.id   AF-A0AAW1U6J5-F1
#
_cell.length_a   1.000
_cell.length_b   1.000
_cell.length_c   1.000
_cell.angle_alpha   90.00
_cell.angle_beta   90.00
_cell.angle_gamma   90.00
#
_symmetry.space_group_name_H-M   'P 1'
#
loop_
_entity.id
_entity.type
_entity.pdbx_description
1 polymer ?
#
loop_
_entity_poly.entity_id
_entity_poly.type
_entity_poly.pdbx_seq_one_letter_code
_entity_poly.pdbx_strand_id
1 'polypeptide(L)'
;MNGPFAGMTAYLSEIHSQKFRSRVPLLLGFWNSLAAIYLPLLASFIMPLDFKLVIAESLVFYPWSLYLILNSLPAIFGGLIFLLLPESPKYLMTAGRNDEALKVFQRIYSINTGNPVETYPIKTLVEEKVTQVSSSFSFREGLDQIRPLFRAPYLKNLVLVCFLQVFLIMGQNTLRLWTPQLFQSINDYKVYNNGSSSNLCEMLKYIQPPKNSSECVVNTNNMEVYYNSMIVSGTTACFYILAGTLIGVLGQNRFLVLVSFFAGSFASAIYFSSNGEMATFLIALYSGLSSLGTNGSFIVVVNLFPTTLRTMAVSLGMMFSRTASMSGNIVFPYLLQMGCAPPFLFSACALFGGCIMAMFLPKRNENFI
;
A
#
# COMPACT_ATOMS: atom_id res chain seq x y z
N MET A 1 2.56 -0.97 -5.11
CA MET A 1 1.32 -1.06 -5.92
C MET A 1 1.69 -1.03 -7.41
N ASN A 2 1.97 -2.20 -8.00
CA ASN A 2 2.38 -2.35 -9.41
C ASN A 2 1.17 -2.72 -10.29
N GLY A 3 1.34 -2.89 -11.59
CA GLY A 3 0.30 -3.40 -12.51
C GLY A 3 -0.49 -4.60 -11.96
N PRO A 4 0.15 -5.62 -11.34
CA PRO A 4 -0.56 -6.73 -10.69
C PRO A 4 -1.51 -6.30 -9.56
N PHE A 5 -1.14 -5.27 -8.79
CA PHE A 5 -2.01 -4.73 -7.73
C PHE A 5 -3.25 -4.09 -8.34
N ALA A 6 -3.10 -3.28 -9.40
CA ALA A 6 -4.24 -2.67 -10.09
C ALA A 6 -5.16 -3.74 -10.71
N GLY A 7 -4.60 -4.73 -11.41
CA GLY A 7 -5.34 -5.85 -11.98
C GLY A 7 -6.11 -6.64 -10.92
N MET A 8 -5.45 -7.01 -9.82
CA MET A 8 -6.08 -7.73 -8.71
C MET A 8 -7.19 -6.90 -8.05
N THR A 9 -6.98 -5.60 -7.82
CA THR A 9 -8.02 -4.75 -7.21
C THR A 9 -9.23 -4.57 -8.12
N ALA A 10 -9.02 -4.42 -9.43
CA ALA A 10 -10.10 -4.38 -10.41
C ALA A 10 -10.89 -5.69 -10.40
N TYR A 11 -10.19 -6.82 -10.54
CA TYR A 11 -10.77 -8.17 -10.52
C TYR A 11 -11.61 -8.43 -9.25
N LEU A 12 -11.03 -8.18 -8.07
CA LEU A 12 -11.74 -8.37 -6.80
C LEU A 12 -12.94 -7.44 -6.67
N SER A 13 -12.83 -6.19 -7.16
CA SER A 13 -13.97 -5.28 -7.17
C SER A 13 -15.07 -5.76 -8.10
N GLU A 14 -14.75 -6.41 -9.22
CA GLU A 14 -15.73 -6.86 -10.20
C GLU A 14 -16.49 -8.12 -9.76
N ILE A 15 -15.82 -9.02 -9.04
CA ILE A 15 -16.44 -10.24 -8.48
C ILE A 15 -17.26 -9.98 -7.22
N HIS A 16 -16.93 -8.95 -6.43
CA HIS A 16 -17.69 -8.63 -5.23
C HIS A 16 -18.89 -7.71 -5.52
N SER A 17 -19.97 -7.91 -4.77
CA SER A 17 -21.15 -7.04 -4.84
C SER A 17 -20.84 -5.63 -4.34
N GLN A 18 -21.66 -4.65 -4.76
CA GLN A 18 -21.49 -3.25 -4.42
C GLN A 18 -21.43 -2.98 -2.90
N LYS A 19 -22.12 -3.81 -2.10
CA LYS A 19 -22.11 -3.74 -0.63
C LYS A 19 -20.71 -3.98 -0.03
N PHE A 20 -19.91 -4.85 -0.65
CA PHE A 20 -18.58 -5.24 -0.15
C PHE A 20 -17.43 -4.57 -0.91
N ARG A 21 -17.67 -4.04 -2.13
CA ARG A 21 -16.64 -3.38 -2.96
C ARG A 21 -15.83 -2.31 -2.22
N SER A 22 -16.47 -1.50 -1.38
CA SER A 22 -15.78 -0.45 -0.60
C SER A 22 -14.86 -1.00 0.49
N ARG A 23 -15.04 -2.25 0.92
CA ARG A 23 -14.20 -2.93 1.93
C ARG A 23 -13.02 -3.69 1.33
N VAL A 24 -13.07 -4.03 0.03
CA VAL A 24 -12.02 -4.80 -0.66
C VAL A 24 -10.63 -4.14 -0.52
N PRO A 25 -10.44 -2.81 -0.70
CA PRO A 25 -9.13 -2.20 -0.53
C PRO A 25 -8.56 -2.32 0.90
N LEU A 26 -9.43 -2.34 1.91
CA LEU A 26 -9.03 -2.52 3.32
C LEU A 26 -8.60 -3.96 3.59
N LEU A 27 -9.33 -4.93 3.03
CA LEU A 27 -8.98 -6.35 3.12
C LEU A 27 -7.62 -6.62 2.45
N LEU A 28 -7.37 -6.01 1.29
CA LEU A 28 -6.07 -6.07 0.62
C LEU A 28 -4.96 -5.44 1.48
N GLY A 29 -5.24 -4.31 2.12
CA GLY A 29 -4.31 -3.68 3.07
C GLY A 29 -4.00 -4.56 4.28
N PHE A 30 -5.00 -5.27 4.82
CA PHE A 30 -4.81 -6.25 5.89
C PHE A 30 -3.88 -7.39 5.47
N TRP A 31 -4.15 -8.03 4.32
CA TRP A 31 -3.28 -9.09 3.79
C TRP A 31 -1.86 -8.59 3.50
N ASN A 32 -1.71 -7.38 2.97
CA ASN A 32 -0.41 -6.76 2.77
C ASN A 32 0.33 -6.54 4.11
N SER A 33 -0.39 -6.29 5.20
CA SER A 33 0.20 -6.12 6.54
C SER A 33 0.65 -7.47 7.13
N LEU A 34 -0.14 -8.53 6.92
CA LEU A 34 0.29 -9.89 7.30
C LEU A 34 1.53 -10.33 6.53
N ALA A 35 1.60 -10.04 5.22
CA ALA A 35 2.80 -10.26 4.44
C ALA A 35 3.99 -9.45 4.99
N ALA A 36 3.77 -8.21 5.43
CA ALA A 36 4.82 -7.38 6.03
C ALA A 36 5.29 -7.89 7.41
N ILE A 37 4.50 -8.70 8.13
CA ILE A 37 4.95 -9.43 9.34
C ILE A 37 5.77 -10.66 8.93
N TYR A 38 5.32 -11.40 7.90
CA TYR A 38 5.99 -12.60 7.41
C TYR A 38 7.43 -12.33 6.96
N LEU A 39 7.68 -11.21 6.28
CA LEU A 39 9.03 -10.86 5.77
C LEU A 39 10.11 -10.81 6.89
N PRO A 40 10.01 -9.96 7.92
CA PRO A 40 11.00 -9.92 9.00
C PRO A 40 10.99 -11.19 9.87
N LEU A 41 9.85 -11.88 9.99
CA LEU A 41 9.80 -13.18 10.68
C LEU A 41 10.64 -14.23 9.94
N LEU A 42 10.51 -14.31 8.62
CA LEU A 42 11.32 -15.22 7.82
C LEU A 42 12.80 -14.82 7.85
N ALA A 43 13.08 -13.52 7.78
CA ALA A 43 14.45 -13.00 7.84
C ALA A 43 15.13 -13.34 9.18
N SER A 44 14.42 -13.30 10.30
CA SER A 44 15.00 -13.62 11.62
C SER A 44 15.44 -15.08 11.77
N PHE A 45 14.85 -16.01 11.01
CA PHE A 45 15.28 -17.40 10.98
C PHE A 45 16.40 -17.67 9.96
N ILE A 46 16.36 -17.00 8.80
CA ILE A 46 17.27 -17.30 7.69
C ILE A 46 18.57 -16.52 7.78
N MET A 47 18.50 -15.22 8.08
CA MET A 47 19.68 -14.34 8.04
C MET A 47 20.77 -14.71 9.04
N PRO A 48 20.48 -15.27 10.23
CA PRO A 48 21.51 -15.75 11.15
C PRO A 48 22.21 -17.05 10.73
N LEU A 49 21.74 -17.76 9.69
CA LEU A 49 22.37 -19.00 9.25
C LEU A 49 23.74 -18.69 8.64
N ASP A 50 24.77 -19.46 9.00
CA ASP A 50 26.13 -19.29 8.46
C ASP A 50 26.47 -20.43 7.50
N PHE A 51 25.84 -20.42 6.31
CA PHE A 51 26.17 -21.37 5.25
C PHE A 51 26.64 -20.67 3.98
N LYS A 52 27.60 -21.31 3.32
CA LYS A 52 28.09 -20.93 1.99
C LYS A 52 28.11 -22.18 1.13
N LEU A 53 27.16 -22.27 0.20
CA LEU A 53 27.05 -23.40 -0.71
C LEU A 53 27.63 -23.01 -2.07
N VAL A 54 28.74 -23.63 -2.46
CA VAL A 54 29.37 -23.41 -3.77
C VAL A 54 28.88 -24.53 -4.69
N ILE A 55 28.00 -24.20 -5.64
CA ILE A 55 27.40 -25.19 -6.58
C ILE A 55 28.23 -25.29 -7.87
N ALA A 56 28.81 -24.17 -8.31
CA ALA A 56 29.72 -24.07 -9.44
C ALA A 56 30.72 -22.94 -9.20
N GLU A 57 31.79 -22.84 -10.00
CA GLU A 57 32.83 -21.80 -9.85
C GLU A 57 32.29 -20.36 -9.80
N SER A 58 31.12 -20.11 -10.42
CA SER A 58 30.45 -18.80 -10.45
C SER A 58 29.17 -18.72 -9.60
N LEU A 59 28.69 -19.82 -9.02
CA LEU A 59 27.39 -19.87 -8.33
C LEU A 59 27.57 -20.21 -6.85
N VAL A 60 27.61 -19.15 -6.03
CA VAL A 60 27.71 -19.23 -4.57
C VAL A 60 26.37 -18.82 -3.95
N PHE A 61 25.80 -19.71 -3.15
CA PHE A 61 24.57 -19.51 -2.42
C PHE A 61 24.85 -19.08 -0.98
N TYR A 62 24.17 -18.00 -0.59
CA TYR A 62 24.20 -17.41 0.74
C TYR A 62 22.78 -17.46 1.36
N PRO A 63 22.64 -17.21 2.68
CA PRO A 63 21.34 -17.19 3.34
C PRO A 63 20.36 -16.20 2.72
N TRP A 64 20.83 -15.03 2.29
CA TRP A 64 19.99 -14.03 1.61
C TRP A 64 19.41 -14.56 0.29
N SER A 65 20.11 -15.46 -0.41
CA SER A 65 19.62 -16.10 -1.65
C SER A 65 18.46 -17.04 -1.34
N LEU A 66 18.57 -17.83 -0.26
CA LEU A 66 17.49 -18.68 0.23
C LEU A 66 16.27 -17.85 0.65
N TYR A 67 16.50 -16.73 1.35
CA TYR A 67 15.44 -15.79 1.71
C TYR A 67 14.69 -15.30 0.47
N LEU A 68 15.38 -14.86 -0.58
CA LEU A 68 14.73 -14.39 -1.82
C LEU A 68 13.93 -15.50 -2.52
N ILE A 69 14.46 -16.74 -2.56
CA ILE A 69 13.75 -17.89 -3.14
C ILE A 69 12.45 -18.17 -2.39
N LEU A 70 12.49 -18.25 -1.06
CA LEU A 70 11.31 -18.52 -0.25
C LEU A 70 10.26 -17.42 -0.39
N ASN A 71 10.68 -16.16 -0.53
CA ASN A 71 9.77 -15.04 -0.81
C ASN A 71 9.13 -15.07 -2.20
N SER A 72 9.72 -15.80 -3.16
CA SER A 72 9.13 -15.97 -4.50
C SER A 72 8.02 -17.03 -4.54
N LEU A 73 8.03 -18.00 -3.62
CA LEU A 73 7.08 -19.12 -3.61
C LEU A 73 5.60 -18.68 -3.48
N PRO A 74 5.23 -17.74 -2.59
CA PRO A 74 3.84 -17.27 -2.52
C PRO A 74 3.35 -16.64 -3.83
N ALA A 75 4.23 -15.97 -4.58
CA ALA A 75 3.88 -15.38 -5.87
C ALA A 75 3.64 -16.47 -6.94
N ILE A 76 4.48 -17.50 -7.00
CA ILE A 76 4.30 -18.65 -7.90
C ILE A 76 3.00 -19.38 -7.58
N PHE A 77 2.78 -19.69 -6.30
CA PHE A 77 1.57 -20.34 -5.84
C PHE A 77 0.31 -19.51 -6.13
N GLY A 78 0.37 -18.20 -5.88
CA GLY A 78 -0.69 -17.26 -6.23
C GLY A 78 -0.98 -17.23 -7.73
N GLY A 79 0.06 -17.29 -8.58
CA GLY A 79 -0.08 -17.38 -10.03
C GLY A 79 -0.78 -18.67 -10.47
N LEU A 80 -0.44 -19.82 -9.88
CA LEU A 80 -1.10 -21.09 -10.16
C LEU A 80 -2.58 -21.09 -9.74
N ILE A 81 -2.90 -20.53 -8.57
CA ILE A 81 -4.30 -20.37 -8.13
C ILE A 81 -5.05 -19.44 -9.08
N PHE A 82 -4.42 -18.38 -9.56
CA PHE A 82 -5.06 -17.42 -10.46
C PHE A 82 -5.55 -18.08 -11.76
N LEU A 83 -4.87 -19.13 -12.26
CA LEU A 83 -5.31 -19.92 -13.42
C LEU A 83 -6.62 -20.69 -13.17
N LEU A 84 -6.99 -20.93 -11.92
CA LEU A 84 -8.22 -21.67 -11.53
C LEU A 84 -9.41 -20.74 -11.26
N LEU A 85 -9.14 -19.45 -11.09
CA LEU A 85 -10.15 -18.43 -10.82
C LEU A 85 -10.97 -18.14 -12.09
N PRO A 86 -12.29 -17.90 -11.97
CA PRO A 86 -13.10 -17.55 -13.12
C PRO A 86 -12.74 -16.16 -13.66
N GLU A 87 -12.95 -15.95 -14.95
CA GLU A 87 -12.87 -14.62 -15.54
C GLU A 87 -13.88 -13.64 -14.91
N SER A 88 -13.56 -12.34 -14.97
CA SER A 88 -14.45 -11.32 -14.41
C SER A 88 -15.79 -11.30 -15.16
N PRO A 89 -16.94 -11.43 -14.45
CA PRO A 89 -18.26 -11.36 -15.08
C PRO A 89 -18.46 -10.05 -15.85
N LYS A 90 -17.94 -8.94 -15.30
CA LYS A 90 -18.07 -7.63 -15.92
C LYS A 90 -17.25 -7.55 -17.22
N TYR A 91 -16.04 -8.07 -17.22
CA TYR A 91 -15.23 -8.16 -18.43
C TYR A 91 -15.93 -8.97 -19.53
N LEU A 92 -16.47 -10.14 -19.16
CA LEU A 92 -17.21 -11.00 -20.09
C LEU A 92 -18.44 -10.28 -20.68
N MET A 93 -19.19 -9.54 -19.86
CA MET A 93 -20.34 -8.74 -20.32
C MET A 93 -19.91 -7.63 -21.30
N THR A 94 -18.86 -6.87 -20.98
CA THR A 94 -18.35 -5.79 -21.85
C THR A 94 -17.77 -6.34 -23.16
N ALA A 95 -17.23 -7.57 -23.14
CA ALA A 95 -16.77 -8.29 -24.34
C ALA A 95 -17.91 -8.91 -25.18
N GLY A 96 -19.17 -8.79 -24.74
CA GLY A 96 -20.34 -9.39 -25.41
C GLY A 96 -20.54 -10.88 -25.12
N ARG A 97 -19.74 -11.49 -24.22
CA ARG A 97 -19.81 -12.91 -23.82
C ARG A 97 -20.77 -13.10 -22.65
N ASN A 98 -22.01 -12.65 -22.79
CA ASN A 98 -23.01 -12.66 -21.71
C ASN A 98 -23.37 -14.07 -21.21
N ASP A 99 -23.41 -15.08 -22.08
CA ASP A 99 -23.69 -16.46 -21.67
C ASP A 99 -22.63 -17.02 -20.73
N GLU A 100 -21.37 -16.65 -20.97
CA GLU A 100 -20.26 -17.04 -20.09
C GLU A 100 -20.28 -16.27 -18.78
N ALA A 101 -20.57 -14.96 -18.83
CA ALA A 101 -20.77 -14.16 -17.63
C ALA A 101 -21.85 -14.75 -16.73
N LEU A 102 -22.96 -15.22 -17.31
CA LEU A 102 -24.06 -15.86 -16.59
C LEU A 102 -23.59 -17.14 -15.88
N LYS A 103 -22.83 -18.00 -16.57
CA LYS A 103 -22.24 -19.21 -15.96
C LYS A 103 -21.32 -18.88 -14.79
N VAL A 104 -20.52 -17.81 -14.90
CA VAL A 104 -19.67 -17.36 -13.79
C VAL A 104 -20.53 -16.91 -12.60
N PHE A 105 -21.59 -16.13 -12.82
CA PHE A 105 -22.51 -15.73 -11.75
C PHE A 105 -23.16 -16.93 -11.06
N GLN A 106 -23.61 -17.92 -11.84
CA GLN A 106 -24.21 -19.14 -11.28
C GLN A 106 -23.19 -19.96 -10.47
N ARG A 107 -21.94 -20.07 -10.93
CA ARG A 107 -20.84 -20.71 -10.18
C ARG A 107 -20.59 -19.99 -8.86
N ILE A 108 -20.51 -18.65 -8.87
CA ILE A 108 -20.33 -17.84 -7.66
C ILE A 108 -21.51 -18.03 -6.69
N TYR A 109 -22.75 -18.04 -7.21
CA TYR A 109 -23.95 -18.28 -6.41
C TYR A 109 -23.93 -19.66 -5.75
N SER A 110 -23.63 -20.71 -6.50
CA SER A 110 -23.58 -22.08 -5.99
C SER A 110 -22.50 -22.24 -4.92
N ILE A 111 -21.31 -21.68 -5.12
CA ILE A 111 -20.23 -21.69 -4.11
C ILE A 111 -20.64 -20.93 -2.83
N ASN A 112 -21.27 -19.77 -2.97
CA ASN A 112 -21.63 -18.93 -1.82
C ASN A 112 -22.84 -19.45 -1.02
N THR A 113 -23.79 -20.12 -1.68
CA THR A 113 -25.05 -20.59 -1.06
C THR A 113 -25.10 -22.08 -0.79
N GLY A 114 -24.28 -22.87 -1.49
CA GLY A 114 -24.35 -24.34 -1.50
C GLY A 114 -25.49 -24.89 -2.36
N ASN A 115 -26.33 -24.04 -2.95
CA ASN A 115 -27.45 -24.48 -3.79
C ASN A 115 -26.98 -24.88 -5.20
N PRO A 116 -27.77 -25.70 -5.93
CA PRO A 116 -27.50 -26.03 -7.32
C PRO A 116 -27.44 -24.78 -8.22
N VAL A 117 -26.65 -24.88 -9.29
CA VAL A 117 -26.40 -23.79 -10.26
C VAL A 117 -27.71 -23.35 -10.95
N GLU A 118 -28.63 -24.29 -11.14
CA GLU A 118 -29.92 -24.14 -11.82
C GLU A 118 -30.92 -23.30 -11.01
N THR A 119 -30.76 -23.20 -9.69
CA THR A 119 -31.64 -22.40 -8.82
C THR A 119 -31.26 -20.92 -8.81
N TYR A 120 -30.28 -20.51 -9.62
CA TYR A 120 -29.89 -19.12 -9.75
C TYR A 120 -31.05 -18.28 -10.34
N PRO A 121 -31.50 -17.21 -9.68
CA PRO A 121 -32.74 -16.51 -10.03
C PRO A 121 -32.64 -15.66 -11.31
N ILE A 122 -31.44 -15.24 -11.71
CA ILE A 122 -31.24 -14.38 -12.88
C ILE A 122 -30.99 -15.27 -14.11
N LYS A 123 -31.82 -15.11 -15.14
CA LYS A 123 -31.74 -15.91 -16.38
C LYS A 123 -31.13 -15.17 -17.57
N THR A 124 -31.20 -13.84 -17.57
CA THR A 124 -30.73 -13.01 -18.69
C THR A 124 -30.00 -11.80 -18.14
N LEU A 125 -28.84 -11.50 -18.71
CA LEU A 125 -28.03 -10.33 -18.37
C LEU A 125 -28.34 -9.19 -19.35
N VAL A 126 -28.16 -7.96 -18.90
CA VAL A 126 -28.29 -6.77 -19.76
C VAL A 126 -27.16 -6.79 -20.79
N GLU A 127 -27.49 -6.54 -22.06
CA GLU A 127 -26.50 -6.35 -23.11
C GLU A 127 -25.83 -4.98 -22.95
N GLU A 128 -24.57 -5.00 -22.51
CA GLU A 128 -23.72 -3.81 -22.59
C GLU A 128 -23.34 -3.55 -24.06
N LYS A 129 -23.30 -2.29 -24.48
CA LYS A 129 -22.80 -1.94 -25.83
C LYS A 129 -21.38 -2.50 -25.99
N VAL A 130 -21.21 -3.46 -26.90
CA VAL A 130 -19.90 -4.05 -27.22
C VAL A 130 -18.95 -2.92 -27.58
N THR A 131 -17.94 -2.71 -26.75
CA THR A 131 -16.85 -1.81 -27.14
C THR A 131 -16.03 -2.60 -28.14
N GLN A 132 -16.23 -2.38 -29.45
CA GLN A 132 -15.43 -3.03 -30.47
C GLN A 132 -13.96 -2.62 -30.23
N VAL A 133 -13.16 -3.54 -29.71
CA VAL A 133 -11.72 -3.38 -29.62
C VAL A 133 -11.20 -3.56 -31.04
N SER A 134 -11.04 -2.45 -31.76
CA SER A 134 -10.33 -2.42 -33.03
C SER A 134 -8.94 -3.01 -32.83
N SER A 135 -8.48 -3.84 -33.76
CA SER A 135 -7.15 -4.48 -33.74
C SER A 135 -5.99 -3.46 -33.82
N SER A 136 -6.31 -2.19 -34.07
CA SER A 136 -5.42 -1.03 -34.01
C SER A 136 -6.05 -0.02 -33.04
N PHE A 137 -5.78 -0.19 -31.73
CA PHE A 137 -6.15 0.82 -30.74
C PHE A 137 -5.31 2.08 -31.00
N SER A 138 -5.93 3.11 -31.56
CA SER A 138 -5.20 4.34 -31.88
C SER A 138 -4.94 5.12 -30.59
N PHE A 139 -3.73 5.68 -30.43
CA PHE A 139 -3.42 6.57 -29.31
C PHE A 139 -4.45 7.70 -29.17
N ARG A 140 -5.05 8.12 -30.30
CA ARG A 140 -6.09 9.15 -30.35
C ARG A 140 -7.40 8.71 -29.70
N GLU A 141 -7.80 7.44 -29.87
CA GLU A 141 -8.97 6.86 -29.21
C GLU A 141 -8.75 6.74 -27.69
N GLY A 142 -7.54 6.36 -27.28
CA GLY A 142 -7.15 6.37 -25.86
C GLY A 142 -7.20 7.77 -25.25
N LEU A 143 -6.73 8.80 -25.97
CA LEU A 143 -6.83 10.19 -25.53
C LEU A 143 -8.29 10.65 -25.42
N ASP A 144 -9.15 10.26 -26.37
CA ASP A 144 -10.57 10.62 -26.33
C ASP A 144 -11.31 9.95 -25.15
N GLN A 145 -10.89 8.76 -24.72
CA GLN A 145 -11.41 8.12 -23.50
C GLN A 145 -10.96 8.82 -22.20
N ILE A 146 -9.77 9.41 -22.18
CA ILE A 146 -9.23 10.13 -21.02
C ILE A 146 -9.77 11.58 -20.95
N ARG A 147 -10.08 12.18 -22.11
CA ARG A 147 -10.54 13.57 -22.25
C ARG A 147 -11.67 14.00 -21.29
N PRO A 148 -12.69 13.17 -20.98
CA PRO A 148 -13.75 13.53 -20.03
C PRO A 148 -13.23 13.80 -18.61
N LEU A 149 -12.13 13.15 -18.21
CA LEU A 149 -11.53 13.31 -16.88
C LEU A 149 -10.95 14.71 -16.68
N PHE A 150 -10.49 15.33 -17.77
CA PHE A 150 -9.90 16.66 -17.81
C PHE A 150 -10.91 17.78 -18.10
N ARG A 151 -12.21 17.48 -18.05
CA ARG A 151 -13.30 18.45 -18.23
C ARG A 151 -14.17 18.53 -16.98
N ALA A 152 -14.90 19.64 -16.84
CA ALA A 152 -15.94 19.75 -15.82
C ALA A 152 -17.03 18.68 -16.06
N PRO A 153 -17.60 18.05 -15.02
CA PRO A 153 -17.38 18.31 -13.59
C PRO A 153 -16.21 17.53 -12.95
N TYR A 154 -15.56 16.62 -13.67
CA TYR A 154 -14.59 15.66 -13.10
C TYR A 154 -13.21 16.24 -12.81
N LEU A 155 -12.77 17.26 -13.55
CA LEU A 155 -11.43 17.84 -13.43
C LEU A 155 -11.10 18.29 -12.00
N LYS A 156 -12.03 18.97 -11.32
CA LYS A 156 -11.82 19.43 -9.93
C LYS A 156 -11.61 18.26 -8.97
N ASN A 157 -12.43 17.22 -9.09
CA ASN A 157 -12.34 16.02 -8.27
C ASN A 157 -11.04 15.25 -8.57
N LEU A 158 -10.61 15.23 -9.83
CA LEU A 158 -9.38 14.58 -10.26
C LEU A 158 -8.16 15.26 -9.65
N VAL A 159 -8.05 16.58 -9.81
CA VAL A 159 -6.97 17.37 -9.24
C VAL A 159 -6.90 17.17 -7.73
N LEU A 160 -8.04 17.28 -7.05
CA LEU A 160 -8.12 17.12 -5.59
C LEU A 160 -7.66 15.73 -5.13
N VAL A 161 -8.13 14.67 -5.78
CA VAL A 161 -7.75 13.29 -5.46
C VAL A 161 -6.28 13.01 -5.78
N CYS A 162 -5.76 13.51 -6.90
CA CYS A 162 -4.36 13.34 -7.26
C CYS A 162 -3.44 14.01 -6.22
N PHE A 163 -3.74 15.25 -5.81
CA PHE A 163 -2.97 15.92 -4.76
C PHE A 163 -3.10 15.22 -3.41
N LEU A 164 -4.31 14.78 -3.04
CA LEU A 164 -4.53 13.98 -1.83
C LEU A 164 -3.64 12.73 -1.83
N GLN A 165 -3.63 11.95 -2.92
CA GLN A 165 -2.84 10.73 -3.01
C GLN A 165 -1.34 11.00 -3.00
N VAL A 166 -0.87 12.04 -3.71
CA VAL A 166 0.52 12.50 -3.70
C VAL A 166 0.98 12.80 -2.27
N PHE A 167 0.22 13.60 -1.53
CA PHE A 167 0.56 13.97 -0.16
C PHE A 167 0.59 12.78 0.80
N LEU A 168 -0.43 11.91 0.75
CA LEU A 168 -0.51 10.74 1.61
C LEU A 168 0.61 9.73 1.31
N ILE A 169 0.86 9.44 0.03
CA ILE A 169 1.88 8.46 -0.39
C ILE A 169 3.29 8.99 -0.17
N MET A 170 3.55 10.28 -0.41
CA MET A 170 4.82 10.90 -0.08
C MET A 170 5.06 10.89 1.43
N GLY A 171 4.08 11.34 2.21
CA GLY A 171 4.14 11.37 3.66
C GLY A 171 4.37 9.99 4.26
N GLN A 172 3.76 8.93 3.71
CA GLN A 172 3.94 7.55 4.14
C GLN A 172 5.27 6.92 3.71
N ASN A 173 5.60 6.97 2.40
CA ASN A 173 6.71 6.17 1.87
C ASN A 173 8.08 6.78 2.17
N THR A 174 8.14 8.07 2.49
CA THR A 174 9.40 8.75 2.85
C THR A 174 10.01 8.15 4.12
N LEU A 175 9.25 7.97 5.20
CA LEU A 175 9.77 7.32 6.42
C LEU A 175 9.71 5.80 6.35
N ARG A 176 8.67 5.23 5.72
CA ARG A 176 8.48 3.77 5.68
C ARG A 176 9.67 3.03 5.07
N LEU A 177 10.24 3.54 3.98
CA LEU A 177 11.37 2.89 3.31
C LEU A 177 12.70 3.03 4.07
N TRP A 178 12.79 4.02 4.95
CA TRP A 178 13.94 4.25 5.82
C TRP A 178 13.79 3.63 7.21
N THR A 179 12.61 3.07 7.53
CA THR A 179 12.31 2.47 8.83
C THR A 179 13.30 1.37 9.23
N PRO A 180 13.71 0.44 8.35
CA PRO A 180 14.75 -0.54 8.69
C PRO A 180 16.06 0.12 9.09
N GLN A 181 16.48 1.19 8.40
CA GLN A 181 17.69 1.94 8.73
C GLN A 181 17.55 2.71 10.05
N LEU A 182 16.36 3.27 10.35
CA LEU A 182 16.08 3.89 11.65
C LEU A 182 16.23 2.84 12.78
N PHE A 183 15.63 1.67 12.62
CA PHE A 183 15.76 0.58 13.60
C PHE A 183 17.18 0.04 13.71
N GLN A 184 17.91 -0.06 12.60
CA GLN A 184 19.32 -0.41 12.62
C GLN A 184 20.13 0.60 13.45
N SER A 185 19.90 1.90 13.26
CA SER A 185 20.62 2.92 14.03
C SER A 185 20.33 2.87 15.54
N ILE A 186 19.08 2.55 15.92
CA ILE A 186 18.68 2.35 17.32
C ILE A 186 19.40 1.12 17.90
N ASN A 187 19.44 0.02 17.13
CA ASN A 187 20.09 -1.22 17.51
C ASN A 187 21.62 -1.06 17.63
N ASP A 188 22.26 -0.41 16.65
CA ASP A 188 23.69 -0.13 16.64
C ASP A 188 24.08 0.74 17.84
N TYR A 189 23.31 1.80 18.12
CA TYR A 189 23.54 2.62 19.31
C TYR A 189 23.55 1.77 20.59
N LYS A 190 22.55 0.91 20.78
CA LYS A 190 22.48 0.03 21.96
C LYS A 190 23.68 -0.92 22.03
N VAL A 191 24.07 -1.54 20.92
CA VAL A 191 25.21 -2.47 20.87
C VAL A 191 26.52 -1.77 21.21
N TYR A 192 26.77 -0.58 20.66
CA TYR A 192 28.02 0.16 20.88
C TYR A 192 28.08 0.94 22.20
N ASN A 193 26.95 1.13 22.89
CA ASN A 193 26.88 1.90 24.15
C ASN A 193 26.37 1.03 25.32
N ASN A 194 26.79 -0.24 25.39
CA ASN A 194 26.51 -1.17 26.50
C ASN A 194 25.02 -1.29 26.87
N GLY A 195 24.14 -1.30 25.88
CA GLY A 195 22.69 -1.41 26.08
C GLY A 195 22.00 -0.13 26.56
N SER A 196 22.72 0.99 26.69
CA SER A 196 22.12 2.28 27.04
C SER A 196 21.22 2.81 25.91
N SER A 197 20.27 3.67 26.28
CA SER A 197 19.40 4.37 25.34
C SER A 197 19.60 5.88 25.46
N SER A 198 19.48 6.56 24.34
CA SER A 198 19.45 8.01 24.22
C SER A 198 18.23 8.46 23.40
N ASN A 199 18.11 9.76 23.17
CA ASN A 199 17.11 10.28 22.24
C ASN A 199 17.40 9.79 20.80
N LEU A 200 16.36 9.74 19.97
CA LEU A 200 16.47 9.24 18.61
C LEU A 200 17.51 9.99 17.77
N CYS A 201 17.66 11.30 17.96
CA CYS A 201 18.61 12.10 17.19
C CYS A 201 20.07 11.71 17.45
N GLU A 202 20.43 11.35 18.69
CA GLU A 202 21.75 10.81 19.01
C GLU A 202 21.96 9.44 18.36
N MET A 203 20.95 8.56 18.38
CA MET A 203 21.02 7.25 17.75
C MET A 203 21.20 7.36 16.22
N LEU A 204 20.51 8.29 15.58
CA LEU A 204 20.56 8.48 14.12
C LEU A 204 21.93 8.91 13.60
N LYS A 205 22.84 9.40 14.46
CA LYS A 205 24.23 9.69 14.06
C LYS A 205 24.96 8.43 13.58
N TYR A 206 24.56 7.24 14.03
CA TYR A 206 25.12 5.95 13.60
C TYR A 206 24.73 5.56 12.17
N ILE A 207 23.78 6.25 11.53
CA ILE A 207 23.49 6.05 10.10
C ILE A 207 24.67 6.49 9.22
N GLN A 208 25.45 7.48 9.68
CA GLN A 208 26.63 7.95 8.96
C GLN A 208 27.87 7.22 9.49
N PRO A 209 28.67 6.55 8.63
CA PRO A 209 29.89 5.89 9.09
C PRO A 209 30.89 6.92 9.64
N PRO A 210 31.65 6.58 10.69
CA PRO A 210 32.70 7.46 11.20
C PRO A 210 33.76 7.66 10.11
N LYS A 211 34.12 8.93 9.83
CA LYS A 211 35.05 9.31 8.75
C LYS A 211 36.48 8.74 8.89
N ASN A 212 36.85 8.20 10.05
CA ASN A 212 38.24 7.92 10.43
C ASN A 212 38.50 6.49 10.97
N SER A 213 37.61 5.51 10.79
CA SER A 213 37.86 4.13 11.24
C SER A 213 38.52 3.29 10.13
N SER A 214 39.71 2.76 10.41
CA SER A 214 40.43 1.81 9.52
C SER A 214 39.85 0.40 9.52
N GLU A 215 39.03 0.05 10.51
CA GLU A 215 38.32 -1.23 10.61
C GLU A 215 36.81 -1.01 10.55
N CYS A 216 36.15 -1.69 9.60
CA CYS A 216 34.69 -1.68 9.47
C CYS A 216 34.12 -2.79 10.37
N VAL A 217 33.86 -2.46 11.63
CA VAL A 217 33.11 -3.36 12.52
C VAL A 217 31.63 -3.24 12.20
N VAL A 218 31.05 -4.31 11.67
CA VAL A 218 29.63 -4.36 11.29
C VAL A 218 28.86 -5.10 12.37
N ASN A 219 27.77 -4.50 12.85
CA ASN A 219 26.84 -5.18 13.74
C ASN A 219 26.05 -6.24 12.96
N THR A 220 26.26 -7.51 13.30
CA THR A 220 25.56 -8.63 12.69
C THR A 220 24.32 -9.06 13.49
N ASN A 221 24.13 -8.57 14.72
CA ASN A 221 22.97 -8.89 15.54
C ASN A 221 21.79 -7.98 15.21
N ASN A 222 20.99 -8.38 14.23
CA ASN A 222 19.85 -7.60 13.72
C ASN A 222 18.48 -8.09 14.24
N MET A 223 18.47 -8.93 15.29
CA MET A 223 17.22 -9.50 15.81
C MET A 223 16.24 -8.42 16.26
N GLU A 224 16.70 -7.40 16.99
CA GLU A 224 15.85 -6.29 17.45
C GLU A 224 15.21 -5.52 16.28
N VAL A 225 15.94 -5.38 15.16
CA VAL A 225 15.45 -4.71 13.94
C VAL A 225 14.27 -5.48 13.33
N TYR A 226 14.37 -6.82 13.30
CA TYR A 226 13.27 -7.67 12.83
C TYR A 226 12.06 -7.62 13.77
N TYR A 227 12.29 -7.65 15.09
CA TYR A 227 11.21 -7.51 16.09
C TYR A 227 10.48 -6.16 15.97
N ASN A 228 11.22 -5.05 15.88
CA ASN A 228 10.62 -3.73 15.71
C ASN A 228 9.81 -3.62 14.39
N SER A 229 10.30 -4.25 13.31
CA SER A 229 9.59 -4.31 12.03
C SER A 229 8.29 -5.14 12.11
N MET A 230 8.30 -6.23 12.89
CA MET A 230 7.10 -7.02 13.18
C MET A 230 6.09 -6.24 14.01
N ILE A 231 6.53 -5.46 15.01
CA ILE A 231 5.65 -4.60 15.83
C ILE A 231 4.92 -3.59 14.93
N VAL A 232 5.65 -2.85 14.08
CA VAL A 232 5.05 -1.87 13.15
C VAL A 232 4.01 -2.51 12.24
N SER A 233 4.32 -3.68 11.68
CA SER A 233 3.43 -4.40 10.77
C SER A 233 2.21 -4.99 11.48
N GLY A 234 2.39 -5.49 12.71
CA GLY A 234 1.31 -5.97 13.58
C GLY A 234 0.34 -4.85 13.97
N THR A 235 0.86 -3.70 14.41
CA THR A 235 0.04 -2.52 14.69
C THR A 235 -0.75 -2.07 13.46
N THR A 236 -0.11 -2.08 12.29
CA THR A 236 -0.78 -1.75 11.02
C THR A 236 -1.92 -2.74 10.71
N ALA A 237 -1.72 -4.05 10.92
CA ALA A 237 -2.76 -5.06 10.75
C ALA A 237 -3.96 -4.83 11.68
N CYS A 238 -3.72 -4.50 12.96
CA CYS A 238 -4.77 -4.15 13.91
C CYS A 238 -5.59 -2.94 13.44
N PHE A 239 -4.93 -1.90 12.94
CA PHE A 239 -5.60 -0.74 12.36
C PHE A 239 -6.50 -1.10 11.18
N TYR A 240 -6.08 -2.01 10.28
CA TYR A 240 -6.92 -2.47 9.18
C TYR A 240 -8.17 -3.23 9.63
N ILE A 241 -8.09 -4.04 10.69
CA ILE A 241 -9.25 -4.75 11.26
C ILE A 241 -10.30 -3.73 11.73
N LEU A 242 -9.85 -2.64 12.38
CA LEU A 242 -10.72 -1.58 12.89
C LEU A 242 -11.19 -0.59 11.80
N ALA A 243 -10.51 -0.52 10.65
CA ALA A 243 -10.80 0.49 9.63
C ALA A 243 -12.24 0.41 9.10
N GLY A 244 -12.77 -0.80 8.91
CA GLY A 244 -14.13 -0.99 8.39
C GLY A 244 -15.22 -0.45 9.32
N THR A 245 -15.08 -0.64 10.63
CA THR A 245 -16.03 -0.12 11.63
C THR A 245 -15.90 1.40 11.75
N LEU A 246 -14.67 1.92 11.77
CA LEU A 246 -14.40 3.36 11.81
C LEU A 246 -14.98 4.10 10.61
N ILE A 247 -14.82 3.56 9.40
CA ILE A 247 -15.41 4.14 8.18
C ILE A 247 -16.95 4.09 8.23
N GLY A 248 -17.52 3.01 8.76
CA GLY A 248 -18.97 2.88 8.93
C GLY A 248 -19.57 3.92 9.87
N VAL A 249 -18.88 4.25 10.96
CA VAL A 249 -19.33 5.23 11.97
C VAL A 249 -19.04 6.67 11.55
N LEU A 250 -17.84 6.95 11.04
CA LEU A 250 -17.37 8.32 10.78
C LEU A 250 -17.72 8.81 9.36
N GLY A 251 -17.91 7.90 8.41
CA GLY A 251 -17.97 8.19 6.99
C GLY A 251 -16.57 8.41 6.38
N GLN A 252 -16.46 8.15 5.07
CA GLN A 252 -15.17 8.06 4.38
C GLN A 252 -14.32 9.34 4.46
N ASN A 253 -14.91 10.52 4.19
CA ASN A 253 -14.14 11.77 4.13
C ASN A 253 -13.64 12.18 5.53
N ARG A 254 -14.49 12.09 6.56
CA ARG A 254 -14.10 12.41 7.95
C ARG A 254 -13.05 11.43 8.47
N PHE A 255 -13.22 10.15 8.16
CA PHE A 255 -12.22 9.13 8.47
C PHE A 255 -10.85 9.52 7.91
N LEU A 256 -10.77 9.91 6.62
CA LEU A 256 -9.51 10.32 5.99
C LEU A 256 -8.87 11.56 6.64
N VAL A 257 -9.68 12.57 7.00
CA VAL A 257 -9.18 13.75 7.71
C VAL A 257 -8.55 13.35 9.04
N LEU A 258 -9.25 12.54 9.85
CA LEU A 258 -8.78 12.13 11.17
C LEU A 258 -7.51 11.29 11.11
N VAL A 259 -7.49 10.24 10.27
CA VAL A 259 -6.30 9.36 10.18
C VAL A 259 -5.08 10.12 9.65
N SER A 260 -5.27 11.03 8.69
CA SER A 260 -4.17 11.84 8.13
C SER A 260 -3.63 12.85 9.15
N PHE A 261 -4.52 13.48 9.93
CA PHE A 261 -4.13 14.39 11.01
C PHE A 261 -3.32 13.67 12.09
N PHE A 262 -3.84 12.55 12.62
CA PHE A 262 -3.13 11.79 13.65
C PHE A 262 -1.82 11.19 13.13
N ALA A 263 -1.79 10.69 11.89
CA ALA A 263 -0.56 10.22 11.28
C ALA A 263 0.49 11.34 11.17
N GLY A 264 0.10 12.56 10.74
CA GLY A 264 1.00 13.72 10.69
C GLY A 264 1.51 14.12 12.07
N SER A 265 0.64 14.12 13.08
CA SER A 265 1.00 14.41 14.47
C SER A 265 1.99 13.38 15.03
N PHE A 266 1.78 12.09 14.80
CA PHE A 266 2.74 11.06 15.21
C PHE A 266 4.05 11.16 14.44
N ALA A 267 4.01 11.49 13.13
CA ALA A 267 5.24 11.74 12.36
C ALA A 267 6.08 12.86 12.99
N SER A 268 5.46 13.99 13.36
CA SER A 268 6.15 15.06 14.09
C SER A 268 6.64 14.62 15.47
N ALA A 269 5.85 13.82 16.18
CA ALA A 269 6.19 13.34 17.52
C ALA A 269 7.42 12.43 17.54
N ILE A 270 7.72 11.71 16.44
CA ILE A 270 8.90 10.83 16.35
C ILE A 270 10.19 11.61 16.66
N TYR A 271 10.30 12.87 16.22
CA TYR A 271 11.45 13.73 16.51
C TYR A 271 11.71 13.91 18.01
N PHE A 272 10.66 13.96 18.82
CA PHE A 272 10.73 14.16 20.27
C PHE A 272 10.93 12.86 21.06
N SER A 273 11.26 11.75 20.41
CA SER A 273 11.44 10.47 21.10
C SER A 273 12.71 10.43 21.94
N SER A 274 12.52 10.21 23.23
CA SER A 274 13.61 10.19 24.23
C SER A 274 14.33 8.84 24.31
N ASN A 275 13.77 7.78 23.73
CA ASN A 275 14.34 6.44 23.69
C ASN A 275 13.88 5.66 22.45
N GLY A 276 14.55 4.54 22.16
CA GLY A 276 14.26 3.70 20.98
C GLY A 276 12.87 3.04 21.02
N GLU A 277 12.34 2.76 22.21
CA GLU A 277 11.00 2.16 22.38
C GLU A 277 9.89 3.16 22.03
N MET A 278 9.99 4.40 22.54
CA MET A 278 9.08 5.48 22.18
C MET A 278 9.14 5.78 20.68
N ALA A 279 10.35 5.78 20.09
CA ALA A 279 10.51 5.94 18.65
C ALA A 279 9.77 4.83 17.87
N THR A 280 9.95 3.57 18.27
CA THR A 280 9.30 2.41 17.64
C THR A 280 7.78 2.47 17.77
N PHE A 281 7.28 2.82 18.96
CA PHE A 281 5.85 3.00 19.21
C PHE A 281 5.23 4.08 18.31
N LEU A 282 5.88 5.25 18.22
CA LEU A 282 5.40 6.35 17.39
C LEU A 282 5.47 6.02 15.89
N ILE A 283 6.54 5.35 15.44
CA ILE A 283 6.67 4.84 14.06
C ILE A 283 5.55 3.84 13.74
N ALA A 284 5.20 2.95 14.67
CA ALA A 284 4.13 1.98 14.49
C ALA A 284 2.76 2.65 14.32
N LEU A 285 2.43 3.64 15.17
CA LEU A 285 1.19 4.41 15.06
C LEU A 285 1.12 5.23 13.77
N TYR A 286 2.20 5.94 13.44
CA TYR A 286 2.31 6.70 12.19
C TYR A 286 2.15 5.79 10.96
N SER A 287 2.85 4.66 10.91
CA SER A 287 2.83 3.73 9.76
C SER A 287 1.45 3.14 9.56
N GLY A 288 0.80 2.71 10.65
CA GLY A 288 -0.56 2.18 10.60
C GLY A 288 -1.59 3.18 10.07
N LEU A 289 -1.64 4.38 10.67
CA LEU A 289 -2.60 5.41 10.30
C LEU A 289 -2.35 5.99 8.90
N SER A 290 -1.08 6.21 8.52
CA SER A 290 -0.73 6.66 7.16
C SER A 290 -1.09 5.60 6.11
N SER A 291 -0.94 4.31 6.43
CA SER A 291 -1.35 3.21 5.54
C SER A 291 -2.88 3.13 5.38
N LEU A 292 -3.65 3.37 6.45
CA LEU A 292 -5.10 3.53 6.37
C LEU A 292 -5.49 4.73 5.50
N GLY A 293 -4.83 5.87 5.67
CA GLY A 293 -5.06 7.07 4.86
C GLY A 293 -4.86 6.81 3.37
N THR A 294 -3.70 6.26 3.01
CA THR A 294 -3.36 5.90 1.62
C THR A 294 -4.38 4.94 1.02
N ASN A 295 -4.73 3.85 1.72
CA ASN A 295 -5.69 2.88 1.17
C ASN A 295 -7.11 3.44 1.13
N GLY A 296 -7.50 4.24 2.12
CA GLY A 296 -8.78 4.94 2.16
C GLY A 296 -8.92 5.95 1.02
N SER A 297 -7.83 6.55 0.55
CA SER A 297 -7.88 7.46 -0.60
C SER A 297 -8.34 6.76 -1.88
N PHE A 298 -8.00 5.48 -2.08
CA PHE A 298 -8.49 4.70 -3.23
C PHE A 298 -10.01 4.48 -3.18
N ILE A 299 -10.58 4.29 -1.98
CA ILE A 299 -12.03 4.19 -1.79
C ILE A 299 -12.72 5.48 -2.24
N VAL A 300 -12.12 6.65 -1.97
CA VAL A 300 -12.64 7.94 -2.43
C VAL A 300 -12.66 8.02 -3.95
N VAL A 301 -11.59 7.59 -4.64
CA VAL A 301 -11.55 7.59 -6.12
C VAL A 301 -12.66 6.72 -6.70
N VAL A 302 -12.86 5.53 -6.13
CA VAL A 302 -13.92 4.61 -6.53
C VAL A 302 -15.31 5.23 -6.37
N ASN A 303 -15.51 6.05 -5.34
CA ASN A 303 -16.78 6.70 -5.05
C ASN A 303 -17.03 7.98 -5.86
N LEU A 304 -15.99 8.73 -6.24
CA LEU A 304 -16.11 10.00 -6.95
C LEU A 304 -16.22 9.85 -8.47
N PHE A 305 -15.67 8.77 -9.02
CA PHE A 305 -15.62 8.55 -10.46
C PHE A 305 -16.55 7.41 -10.90
N PRO A 306 -17.30 7.61 -12.01
CA PRO A 306 -18.12 6.55 -12.59
C PRO A 306 -17.23 5.38 -13.06
N THR A 307 -17.83 4.20 -13.15
CA THR A 307 -17.13 2.95 -13.48
C THR A 307 -16.30 3.01 -14.76
N THR A 308 -16.76 3.75 -15.77
CA THR A 308 -16.08 3.94 -17.06
C THR A 308 -14.79 4.76 -16.97
N LEU A 309 -14.71 5.69 -16.01
CA LEU A 309 -13.57 6.61 -15.84
C LEU A 309 -12.70 6.26 -14.62
N ARG A 310 -13.21 5.41 -13.72
CA ARG A 310 -12.60 5.06 -12.43
C ARG A 310 -11.19 4.48 -12.57
N THR A 311 -10.99 3.52 -13.46
CA THR A 311 -9.69 2.86 -13.65
C THR A 311 -8.65 3.86 -14.12
N MET A 312 -9.02 4.77 -15.03
CA MET A 312 -8.11 5.83 -15.51
C MET A 312 -7.76 6.82 -14.39
N ALA A 313 -8.75 7.23 -13.59
CA ALA A 313 -8.50 8.10 -12.43
C ALA A 313 -7.57 7.47 -11.39
N VAL A 314 -7.78 6.19 -11.07
CA VAL A 314 -6.90 5.43 -10.15
C VAL A 314 -5.48 5.33 -10.72
N SER A 315 -5.33 4.97 -12.00
CA SER A 315 -4.03 4.85 -12.65
C SER A 315 -3.28 6.18 -12.68
N LEU A 316 -3.96 7.27 -13.04
CA LEU A 316 -3.35 8.61 -13.08
C LEU A 316 -2.92 9.06 -11.68
N GLY A 317 -3.78 8.86 -10.67
CA GLY A 317 -3.44 9.15 -9.28
C GLY A 317 -2.25 8.32 -8.77
N MET A 318 -2.19 7.03 -9.12
CA MET A 318 -1.05 6.17 -8.81
C MET A 318 0.24 6.65 -9.49
N MET A 319 0.19 7.08 -10.76
CA MET A 319 1.37 7.60 -11.46
C MET A 319 1.98 8.79 -10.71
N PHE A 320 1.18 9.81 -10.38
CA PHE A 320 1.66 10.96 -9.62
C PHE A 320 2.16 10.57 -8.23
N SER A 321 1.48 9.62 -7.58
CA SER A 321 1.87 9.13 -6.26
C SER A 321 3.19 8.36 -6.28
N ARG A 322 3.51 7.65 -7.37
CA ARG A 322 4.81 6.98 -7.53
C ARG A 322 5.94 7.98 -7.67
N THR A 323 5.74 9.02 -8.48
CA THR A 323 6.70 10.12 -8.58
C THR A 323 6.93 10.77 -7.22
N ALA A 324 5.87 11.00 -6.46
CA ALA A 324 5.95 11.56 -5.11
C ALA A 324 6.68 10.65 -4.10
N SER A 325 6.46 9.33 -4.19
CA SER A 325 7.22 8.35 -3.39
C SER A 325 8.70 8.32 -3.78
N MET A 326 9.03 8.42 -5.06
CA MET A 326 10.43 8.46 -5.51
C MET A 326 11.11 9.74 -5.06
N SER A 327 10.47 10.89 -5.23
CA SER A 327 11.01 12.18 -4.80
C SER A 327 11.24 12.20 -3.28
N GLY A 328 10.30 11.70 -2.48
CA GLY A 328 10.47 11.61 -1.03
C GLY A 328 11.70 10.81 -0.59
N ASN A 329 11.96 9.66 -1.23
CA ASN A 329 13.13 8.84 -0.92
C ASN A 329 14.45 9.46 -1.37
N ILE A 330 14.47 10.12 -2.52
CA ILE A 330 15.66 10.84 -3.01
C ILE A 330 15.99 12.00 -2.08
N VAL A 331 14.97 12.68 -1.56
CA VAL A 331 15.12 13.85 -0.69
C VAL A 331 15.51 13.46 0.75
N PHE A 332 15.12 12.28 1.24
CA PHE A 332 15.33 11.86 2.63
C PHE A 332 16.80 11.93 3.13
N PRO A 333 17.82 11.41 2.41
CA PRO A 333 19.21 11.56 2.82
C PRO A 333 19.66 13.02 2.96
N TYR A 334 19.22 13.88 2.05
CA TYR A 334 19.54 15.31 2.10
C TYR A 334 18.88 15.99 3.31
N LEU A 335 17.65 15.58 3.65
CA LEU A 335 16.98 16.04 4.88
C LEU A 335 17.76 15.62 6.13
N LEU A 336 18.28 14.39 6.18
CA LEU A 336 19.12 13.90 7.29
C LEU A 336 20.43 14.68 7.42
N GLN A 337 21.03 15.11 6.30
CA GLN A 337 22.24 15.94 6.32
C GLN A 337 21.98 17.35 6.89
N MET A 338 20.78 17.90 6.70
CA MET A 338 20.39 19.18 7.31
C MET A 338 20.11 19.08 8.81
N GLY A 339 19.81 17.88 9.31
CA GLY A 339 19.63 17.62 10.74
C GLY A 339 18.67 16.45 11.01
N CYS A 340 18.39 16.21 12.30
CA CYS A 340 17.51 15.13 12.73
C CYS A 340 16.01 15.43 12.49
N ALA A 341 15.57 16.67 12.70
CA ALA A 341 14.15 17.06 12.59
C ALA A 341 13.57 17.05 11.15
N PRO A 342 14.29 17.53 10.11
CA PRO A 342 13.72 17.73 8.78
C PRO A 342 13.02 16.51 8.14
N PRO A 343 13.53 15.26 8.20
CA PRO A 343 12.86 14.10 7.60
C PRO A 343 11.48 13.81 8.19
N PHE A 344 11.35 13.96 9.51
CA PHE A 344 10.09 13.73 10.24
C PHE A 344 9.09 14.84 9.96
N LEU A 345 9.53 16.10 10.01
CA LEU A 345 8.68 17.26 9.72
C LEU A 345 8.23 17.28 8.26
N PHE A 346 9.09 16.91 7.32
CA PHE A 346 8.71 16.81 5.90
C PHE A 346 7.58 15.79 5.70
N SER A 347 7.70 14.62 6.32
CA SER A 347 6.68 13.57 6.26
C SER A 347 5.38 14.00 6.94
N ALA A 348 5.46 14.71 8.07
CA ALA A 348 4.33 15.29 8.77
C ALA A 348 3.61 16.36 7.93
N CYS A 349 4.36 17.30 7.35
CA CYS A 349 3.83 18.34 6.46
C CYS A 349 3.09 17.75 5.26
N ALA A 350 3.65 16.70 4.65
CA ALA A 350 2.97 15.99 3.56
C ALA A 350 1.64 15.38 4.04
N LEU A 351 1.60 14.72 5.20
CA LEU A 351 0.36 14.15 5.75
C LEU A 351 -0.67 15.22 6.15
N PHE A 352 -0.25 16.35 6.71
CA PHE A 352 -1.14 17.48 6.97
C PHE A 352 -1.67 18.10 5.67
N GLY A 353 -0.86 18.15 4.60
CA GLY A 353 -1.33 18.50 3.26
C GLY A 353 -2.42 17.55 2.77
N GLY A 354 -2.25 16.24 2.98
CA GLY A 354 -3.26 15.23 2.71
C GLY A 354 -4.54 15.44 3.53
N CYS A 355 -4.42 15.78 4.82
CA CYS A 355 -5.54 16.14 5.68
C CYS A 355 -6.31 17.35 5.12
N ILE A 356 -5.62 18.40 4.70
CA ILE A 356 -6.22 19.59 4.09
C ILE A 356 -6.98 19.22 2.81
N MET A 357 -6.37 18.43 1.91
CA MET A 357 -7.06 17.98 0.70
C MET A 357 -8.29 17.13 1.00
N ALA A 358 -8.22 16.28 2.04
CA ALA A 358 -9.35 15.46 2.46
C ALA A 358 -10.55 16.29 2.96
N MET A 359 -10.33 17.48 3.54
CA MET A 359 -11.40 18.38 3.98
C MET A 359 -12.23 18.93 2.81
N PHE A 360 -11.62 19.11 1.63
CA PHE A 360 -12.29 19.64 0.45
C PHE A 360 -12.98 18.56 -0.39
N LEU A 361 -12.91 17.28 0.01
CA LEU A 361 -13.56 16.20 -0.70
C LEU A 361 -15.09 16.38 -0.69
N PRO A 362 -15.75 16.33 -1.86
CA PRO A 362 -17.19 16.47 -1.92
C PRO A 362 -17.85 15.33 -1.14
N LYS A 363 -18.94 15.64 -0.44
CA LYS A 363 -19.79 14.61 0.16
C LYS A 363 -20.37 13.76 -0.98
N ARG A 364 -20.56 12.47 -0.74
CA ARG A 364 -21.18 11.55 -1.70
C ARG A 364 -22.56 12.10 -2.06
N ASN A 365 -22.71 12.63 -3.28
CA ASN A 365 -24.00 12.98 -3.82
C ASN A 365 -24.68 11.68 -4.25
N GLU A 366 -25.91 11.46 -3.80
CA GLU A 366 -26.75 10.30 -4.16
C GLU A 366 -27.19 10.33 -5.64
N ASN A 367 -26.86 11.40 -6.38
CA ASN A 367 -27.41 11.71 -7.71
C ASN A 367 -26.66 11.07 -8.90
N PHE A 368 -25.74 10.13 -8.68
CA PHE A 368 -25.10 9.37 -9.75
C PHE A 368 -25.30 7.88 -9.49
N ILE A 369 -26.51 7.40 -9.82
CA ILE A 369 -26.84 6.00 -10.05
C ILE A 369 -26.86 5.77 -11.55
#